data_AF-A0A1S1QV85-F1
#
_entry.id   AF-A0A1S1QV85-F1
#
_cell.length_a   1.000
_cell.length_b   1.000
_cell.length_c   1.000
_cell.angle_alpha   90.00
_cell.angle_beta   90.00
_cell.angle_gamma   90.00
#
_symmetry.space_group_name_H-M   'P 1'
#
loop_
_entity.id
_entity.type
_entity.pdbx_description
1 polymer ?
#
loop_
_entity_poly.entity_id
_entity_poly.type
_entity_poly.pdbx_seq_one_letter_code
_entity_poly.pdbx_strand_id
1 'polypeptide(L)' 'MHHRFVVGDGEVLAIDEWESVEAFQGFFASQATIPALMEAAGVQGPPQVSVYQSLATVDAF' A
#
# COMPACT_ATOMS: atom_id res chain seq x y z
N MET A 1 -0.17 -11.49 -6.68
CA MET A 1 -0.83 -10.18 -6.54
C MET A 1 -1.86 -10.27 -5.43
N HIS A 2 -1.39 -9.98 -4.22
CA HIS A 2 -2.20 -9.91 -3.02
C HIS A 2 -2.35 -8.44 -2.62
N HIS A 3 -3.54 -8.09 -2.14
CA HIS A 3 -3.86 -6.75 -1.65
C HIS A 3 -4.64 -6.91 -0.35
N ARG A 4 -4.17 -6.29 0.73
CA ARG A 4 -4.79 -6.41 2.05
C ARG A 4 -4.71 -5.10 2.80
N PHE A 5 -5.83 -4.72 3.42
CA PHE A 5 -5.85 -3.67 4.44
C PHE A 5 -5.84 -4.29 5.83
N VAL A 6 -5.03 -3.72 6.71
CA VAL A 6 -5.01 -4.01 8.14
C VAL A 6 -5.11 -2.69 8.92
N VAL A 7 -5.57 -2.77 10.16
CA VAL A 7 -5.72 -1.62 11.06
C VAL A 7 -5.13 -1.95 12.43
N GLY A 8 -4.42 -1.01 13.01
CA GLY A 8 -3.77 -1.16 14.31
C GLY A 8 -3.13 0.16 14.74
N ASP A 9 -3.02 0.40 16.04
CA ASP A 9 -2.35 1.60 16.60
C ASP A 9 -2.86 2.95 16.07
N GLY A 10 -4.12 3.00 15.65
CA GLY A 10 -4.73 4.20 15.07
C GLY A 10 -4.37 4.45 13.60
N GLU A 11 -3.69 3.51 12.95
CA GLU A 11 -3.25 3.60 11.56
C GLU A 11 -3.91 2.52 10.69
N VAL A 12 -4.01 2.82 9.40
CA VAL A 12 -4.39 1.85 8.36
C VAL A 12 -3.16 1.54 7.53
N LEU A 13 -2.87 0.26 7.34
CA LEU A 13 -1.77 -0.22 6.51
C LEU A 13 -2.33 -1.03 5.34
N ALA A 14 -1.92 -0.67 4.13
CA ALA A 14 -2.11 -1.47 2.93
C ALA A 14 -0.85 -2.32 2.68
N ILE A 15 -1.04 -3.62 2.48
CA ILE A 15 0.03 -4.59 2.18
C ILE A 15 -0.24 -5.16 0.80
N ASP A 16 0.62 -4.80 -0.14
CA ASP A 16 0.43 -5.06 -1.55
C ASP A 16 1.64 -5.77 -2.15
N GLU A 17 1.36 -6.74 -3.02
CA GLU A 17 2.38 -7.42 -3.80
C GLU A 17 2.38 -6.90 -5.24
N TRP A 18 3.54 -6.46 -5.69
CA TRP A 18 3.75 -5.90 -7.01
C TRP A 18 4.88 -6.62 -7.73
N GLU A 19 4.82 -6.64 -9.07
CA GLU A 19 5.90 -7.18 -9.91
C GLU A 19 7.20 -6.37 -9.78
N SER A 20 7.09 -5.06 -9.51
CA SER A 20 8.21 -4.17 -9.27
C SER A 20 7.77 -2.91 -8.49
N VAL A 21 8.75 -2.19 -7.95
CA VAL A 21 8.50 -0.91 -7.25
C VAL A 21 8.00 0.16 -8.21
N GLU A 22 8.52 0.17 -9.43
CA GLU A 22 8.17 1.12 -10.48
C GLU A 22 6.71 0.94 -10.92
N ALA A 23 6.24 -0.31 -11.01
CA ALA A 23 4.84 -0.61 -11.31
C ALA A 23 3.91 -0.02 -10.24
N PHE A 24 4.23 -0.20 -8.96
CA PHE A 24 3.50 0.41 -7.85
C PHE A 24 3.52 1.94 -7.93
N GLN A 25 4.70 2.55 -8.10
CA GLN A 25 4.84 4.01 -8.14
C GLN A 25 4.07 4.62 -9.31
N GLY A 26 4.14 4.02 -10.49
CA GLY A 26 3.39 4.45 -11.67
C GLY A 26 1.88 4.35 -11.46
N PHE A 27 1.41 3.24 -10.87
CA PHE A 27 0.01 3.10 -10.47
C PHE A 27 -0.38 4.19 -9.49
N PHE A 28 0.30 4.30 -8.35
CA PHE A 28 -0.06 5.20 -7.26
C PHE A 28 -0.08 6.68 -7.71
N ALA A 29 0.90 7.10 -8.51
CA ALA A 29 0.96 8.44 -9.07
C ALA A 29 -0.16 8.76 -10.08
N SER A 30 -0.70 7.74 -10.75
CA SER A 30 -1.80 7.91 -11.72
C SER A 30 -3.20 7.98 -11.07
N GLN A 31 -3.33 7.60 -9.80
CA GLN A 31 -4.63 7.51 -9.14
C GLN A 31 -5.07 8.85 -8.52
N ALA A 32 -5.90 9.59 -9.24
CA ALA A 32 -6.50 10.83 -8.74
C ALA A 32 -7.52 10.62 -7.59
N THR A 33 -8.11 9.42 -7.50
CA THR A 33 -9.18 9.12 -6.53
C THR A 33 -8.63 8.80 -5.13
N ILE A 34 -7.42 8.25 -5.05
CA ILE A 34 -6.82 7.83 -3.76
C ILE A 34 -6.66 9.04 -2.81
N PRO A 35 -6.06 10.18 -3.23
CA PRO A 35 -5.93 11.34 -2.35
C PRO A 35 -7.27 11.85 -1.80
N ALA A 36 -8.30 11.94 -2.65
CA ALA A 36 -9.63 12.40 -2.25
C ALA A 36 -10.30 11.48 -1.22
N LEU A 37 -10.12 10.17 -1.38
CA LEU A 37 -10.61 9.19 -0.41
C LEU A 37 -9.88 9.29 0.93
N MET A 38 -8.55 9.45 0.91
CA MET A 38 -7.75 9.59 2.13
C MET A 38 -8.10 10.87 2.89
N GLU A 39 -8.32 11.98 2.19
CA GLU A 39 -8.78 13.23 2.79
C GLU A 39 -10.15 13.07 3.45
N ALA A 40 -11.12 12.46 2.75
CA ALA A 40 -12.44 12.17 3.30
C ALA A 40 -12.40 11.22 4.52
N ALA A 41 -11.39 10.35 4.60
CA ALA A 41 -11.15 9.47 5.73
C ALA A 41 -10.44 10.16 6.92
N GLY A 42 -10.05 11.43 6.79
CA GLY A 42 -9.41 12.21 7.85
C GLY A 42 -7.91 11.96 7.98
N VAL A 43 -7.25 11.41 6.95
CA VAL A 43 -5.80 11.20 6.92
C VAL A 43 -5.09 12.56 6.95
N GLN A 44 -4.12 12.72 7.83
CA GLN A 44 -3.48 14.03 8.11
C GLN A 44 -2.19 14.29 7.31
N GLY A 45 -1.82 13.39 6.40
CA GLY A 45 -0.59 13.52 5.62
C GLY A 45 -0.41 12.40 4.59
N PRO A 46 0.67 12.45 3.78
CA PRO A 46 0.96 11.36 2.86
C PRO A 46 1.23 10.05 3.62
N PRO A 47 0.85 8.89 3.07
CA PRO A 47 1.19 7.62 3.67
C PRO A 47 2.70 7.39 3.65
N GLN A 48 3.22 6.68 4.64
CA GLN A 48 4.57 6.16 4.59
C GLN A 48 4.61 4.95 3.66
N VAL A 49 5.59 4.89 2.76
CA VAL A 49 5.78 3.78 1.83
C VAL A 49 7.04 3.01 2.23
N SER A 50 6.88 1.72 2.51
CA SER A 50 7.98 0.79 2.74
C SER A 50 7.93 -0.33 1.70
N VAL A 51 9.10 -0.69 1.17
CA VAL A 51 9.25 -1.76 0.16
C VAL A 51 10.07 -2.88 0.76
N TYR A 52 9.57 -4.10 0.62
CA TYR A 52 10.24 -5.32 1.11
C TYR A 52 10.43 -6.29 -0.04
N GLN A 53 11.50 -7.07 0.02
CA GLN A 53 11.65 -8.23 -0.86
C GLN A 53 10.93 -9.43 -0.26
N SER A 54 10.16 -10.11 -1.09
CA SER A 54 9.50 -11.35 -0.69
C SER A 54 10.55 -12.44 -0.49
N LEU A 55 10.43 -13.17 0.62
CA LEU A 55 11.29 -14.31 0.90
C LEU A 55 10.56 -15.59 0.47
N ALA A 56 11.21 -16.41 -0.36
CA ALA A 56 10.66 -17.70 -0.75
C ALA A 56 10.73 -18.66 0.44
N THR A 57 9.59 -18.90 1.08
CA THR A 57 9.44 -19.85 2.19
C THR A 57 8.39 -20.90 1.84
N VAL A 58 8.38 -22.02 2.58
CA VAL A 58 7.44 -23.14 2.35
C VAL A 58 5.98 -22.79 2.65
N ASP A 59 5.77 -21.68 3.37
CA ASP A 59 4.49 -21.15 3.82
C ASP A 59 4.18 -19.77 3.22
N ALA A 60 4.96 -19.32 2.22
CA ALA A 60 4.65 -18.11 1.47
C ALA A 60 3.32 -18.26 0.74
N PHE A 61 2.49 -17.20 0.79
CA PHE A 61 1.19 -17.12 0.12
C PHE A 61 1.30 -16.96 -1.38
#